data_AF-A0A368NIS1-F1
#
_entry.id   AF-A0A368NIS1-F1
#
_cell.length_a   1.000
_cell.length_b   1.000
_cell.length_c   1.000
_cell.angle_alpha   90.00
_cell.angle_beta   90.00
_cell.angle_gamma   90.00
#
_symmetry.space_group_name_H-M   'P 1'
#
loop_
_entity.id
_entity.type
_entity.pdbx_description
1 polymer ?
#
loop_
_entity_poly.entity_id
_entity_poly.type
_entity_poly.pdbx_seq_one_letter_code
_entity_poly.pdbx_strand_id
1 'polypeptide(L)'
;MQCPCCDYFTLDQRDRYEICPVCYWEDEPLLDEREASSANLGMALADARINFLAIGACYPSMKKHVLAESKRSMFQHIQRPVVVPKERFSS
;
A
#
# COMPACT_ATOMS: atom_id res chain seq x y z
N MET A 1 -7.51 3.64 11.03
CA MET A 1 -6.39 4.31 10.35
C MET A 1 -6.32 3.91 8.87
N GLN A 2 -5.96 4.86 8.01
CA GLN A 2 -5.84 4.65 6.56
C GLN A 2 -4.54 3.88 6.24
N CYS A 3 -4.60 2.86 5.38
CA CYS A 3 -3.39 2.15 4.95
C CYS A 3 -2.51 3.04 4.05
N PRO A 4 -1.20 3.17 4.32
CA PRO A 4 -0.31 4.05 3.57
C PRO A 4 -0.03 3.53 2.16
N CYS A 5 -0.30 2.25 1.90
CA CYS A 5 -0.22 1.65 0.57
C CYS A 5 -1.52 1.89 -0.21
N CYS A 6 -2.67 1.40 0.28
CA CYS A 6 -3.87 1.27 -0.55
C CYS A 6 -5.03 2.25 -0.29
N ASP A 7 -4.89 3.17 0.66
CA ASP A 7 -5.91 4.17 1.01
C ASP A 7 -7.20 3.66 1.65
N TYR A 8 -7.35 2.35 1.84
CA TYR A 8 -8.45 1.78 2.63
C TYR A 8 -8.20 1.94 4.13
N PHE A 9 -9.25 2.28 4.88
CA PHE A 9 -9.25 2.35 6.34
C PHE A 9 -9.39 0.94 6.90
N THR A 10 -8.25 0.33 7.22
CA THR A 10 -8.13 -1.10 7.54
C THR A 10 -7.23 -1.40 8.73
N LEU A 11 -6.49 -0.39 9.19
CA LEU A 11 -5.56 -0.51 10.32
C LEU A 11 -6.24 0.09 11.55
N ASP A 12 -5.98 -0.44 12.73
CA ASP A 12 -6.45 0.17 13.98
C ASP A 12 -5.58 1.39 14.31
N GLN A 13 -4.27 1.28 14.10
CA GLN A 13 -3.27 2.32 14.44
C GLN A 13 -2.18 2.43 13.38
N ARG A 14 -1.43 3.54 13.39
CA ARG A 14 -0.27 3.77 12.51
C ARG A 14 1.00 3.21 13.15
N ASP A 15 1.88 2.62 12.35
CA ASP A 15 3.22 2.15 12.74
C ASP A 15 3.17 1.05 13.82
N ARG A 16 2.17 0.16 13.73
CA ARG A 16 1.94 -0.94 14.68
C ARG A 16 2.10 -2.32 14.08
N TYR A 17 2.78 -2.43 12.93
CA TYR A 17 3.06 -3.71 12.25
C TYR A 17 1.79 -4.49 11.89
N GLU A 18 0.68 -3.78 11.69
CA GLU A 18 -0.57 -4.39 11.25
C GLU A 18 -0.51 -4.67 9.75
N ILE A 19 -0.96 -5.85 9.32
CA ILE A 19 -1.03 -6.22 7.91
C ILE A 19 -2.38 -5.79 7.36
N CYS A 20 -2.36 -4.91 6.36
CA CYS A 20 -3.56 -4.48 5.67
C CYS A 20 -4.18 -5.66 4.89
N PRO A 21 -5.40 -6.11 5.18
CA PRO A 21 -6.01 -7.24 4.46
C PRO A 21 -6.38 -6.91 3.00
N VAL A 22 -6.41 -5.63 2.61
CA VAL A 22 -6.76 -5.21 1.24
C VAL A 22 -5.58 -5.26 0.28
N CYS A 23 -4.37 -4.92 0.75
CA CYS A 23 -3.18 -4.87 -0.10
C CYS A 23 -2.02 -5.73 0.39
N TYR A 24 -2.09 -6.22 1.62
CA TYR A 24 -1.06 -7.02 2.30
C TYR A 24 0.23 -6.28 2.64
N TRP A 25 0.19 -4.95 2.73
CA TRP A 25 1.28 -4.15 3.30
C TRP A 25 1.27 -4.25 4.84
N GLU A 26 2.41 -4.56 5.44
CA GLU A 26 2.63 -4.49 6.89
C GLU A 26 3.06 -3.07 7.28
N ASP A 27 2.30 -2.44 8.17
CA ASP A 27 2.46 -1.04 8.57
C ASP A 27 3.60 -0.85 9.58
N GLU A 28 4.84 -0.99 9.11
CA GLU A 28 6.03 -0.65 9.89
C GLU A 28 6.33 0.86 9.84
N PRO A 29 6.91 1.43 10.92
CA PRO A 29 7.41 2.79 10.90
C PRO A 29 8.54 2.97 9.88
N LEU A 30 8.35 3.86 8.90
CA LEU A 30 9.34 4.25 7.90
C LEU A 30 9.66 5.74 8.02
N LEU A 31 10.92 6.12 7.77
CA LEU A 31 11.31 7.53 7.75
C LEU A 31 10.99 8.20 6.40
N ASP A 32 11.08 7.44 5.31
CA ASP A 32 10.79 7.89 3.94
C ASP A 32 10.04 6.80 3.15
N GLU A 33 9.12 7.19 2.27
CA GLU A 33 8.35 6.24 1.45
C GLU A 33 9.18 5.51 0.37
N ARG A 34 10.40 5.99 0.10
CA ARG A 34 11.38 5.38 -0.80
C ARG A 34 12.35 4.44 -0.08
N GLU A 35 12.28 4.39 1.25
CA GLU A 35 13.07 3.46 2.06
C GLU A 35 12.63 2.02 1.83
N ALA A 36 13.59 1.10 1.75
CA ALA A 36 13.32 -0.33 1.65
C ALA A 36 12.72 -0.84 2.96
N SER A 37 11.50 -1.35 2.89
CA SER A 37 10.80 -1.92 4.04
C SER A 37 11.41 -3.24 4.48
N SER A 38 11.79 -3.35 5.76
CA SER A 38 12.29 -4.60 6.35
C SER A 38 11.18 -5.65 6.49
N ALA A 39 9.95 -5.20 6.73
CA ALA A 39 8.77 -6.05 6.86
C ALA A 39 8.20 -6.52 5.51
N ASN A 40 8.36 -5.72 4.45
CA ASN A 40 7.71 -5.93 3.16
C ASN A 40 8.70 -6.37 2.06
N LEU A 41 9.59 -7.32 2.35
CA LEU A 41 10.53 -7.92 1.38
C LEU A 41 11.50 -6.91 0.73
N GLY A 42 11.89 -5.85 1.44
CA GLY A 42 12.74 -4.79 0.92
C GLY A 42 12.02 -3.81 -0.02
N MET A 43 10.70 -3.90 -0.13
CA MET A 43 9.91 -3.04 -1.02
C MET A 43 9.75 -1.64 -0.44
N ALA A 44 9.96 -0.61 -1.26
CA ALA A 44 9.60 0.75 -0.89
C ALA A 44 8.08 0.95 -0.91
N LEU A 45 7.56 1.76 0.02
CA LEU A 45 6.14 2.10 0.07
C LEU A 45 5.65 2.76 -1.23
N ALA A 46 6.50 3.59 -1.85
CA ALA A 46 6.21 4.21 -3.14
C ALA A 46 5.94 3.18 -4.24
N ASP A 47 6.74 2.10 -4.29
CA ASP A 47 6.56 1.01 -5.27
C ASP A 47 5.35 0.14 -4.93
N ALA A 48 5.10 -0.13 -3.64
CA ALA A 48 3.91 -0.86 -3.21
C ALA A 48 2.60 -0.14 -3.60
N ARG A 49 2.57 1.20 -3.56
CA ARG A 49 1.43 1.99 -4.06
C ARG A 49 1.21 1.78 -5.56
N ILE A 50 2.28 1.80 -6.36
CA ILE A 50 2.22 1.55 -7.80
C ILE A 50 1.70 0.11 -8.06
N ASN A 51 2.22 -0.87 -7.33
CA ASN A 51 1.75 -2.24 -7.41
C ASN A 51 0.28 -2.36 -7.05
N PHE A 52 -0.18 -1.72 -5.97
CA PHE A 52 -1.58 -1.79 -5.60
C PHE A 52 -2.50 -1.26 -6.70
N LEU A 53 -2.14 -0.14 -7.35
CA LEU A 53 -2.88 0.40 -8.49
C LEU A 53 -2.90 -0.55 -9.69
N ALA A 54 -1.78 -1.24 -9.96
CA ALA A 54 -1.65 -2.11 -11.12
C ALA A 54 -2.26 -3.52 -10.94
N ILE A 55 -2.11 -4.12 -9.75
CA ILE A 55 -2.42 -5.54 -9.52
C ILE A 55 -3.33 -5.81 -8.33
N GLY A 56 -3.67 -4.78 -7.54
CA GLY A 56 -4.54 -4.89 -6.36
C GLY A 56 -3.87 -5.44 -5.10
N ALA A 57 -2.54 -5.50 -5.05
CA ALA A 57 -1.73 -5.93 -3.90
C ALA A 57 -0.41 -5.13 -3.84
N CYS A 58 0.22 -5.06 -2.67
CA CYS A 58 1.50 -4.36 -2.49
C CYS A 58 2.64 -5.04 -3.25
N TYR A 59 2.59 -6.37 -3.41
CA TYR A 59 3.60 -7.17 -4.11
C TYR A 59 2.91 -8.30 -4.90
N PRO A 60 3.38 -8.67 -6.11
CA PRO A 60 2.78 -9.74 -6.93
C PRO A 60 2.50 -11.06 -6.19
N SER A 61 3.48 -11.58 -5.46
CA SER A 61 3.35 -12.83 -4.68
C SER A 61 2.36 -12.73 -3.50
N MET A 62 1.99 -11.52 -3.07
CA MET A 62 1.05 -11.30 -1.96
C MET A 62 -0.41 -11.23 -2.40
N LYS A 63 -0.69 -11.17 -3.71
CA LYS A 63 -2.05 -11.15 -4.24
C LYS A 63 -2.92 -12.33 -3.79
N LYS A 64 -2.32 -13.47 -3.46
CA LYS A 64 -3.06 -14.63 -2.93
C LYS A 64 -3.56 -14.45 -1.49
N HIS A 65 -3.06 -13.45 -0.77
CA HIS A 65 -3.39 -13.18 0.63
C HIS A 65 -4.35 -12.00 0.81
N VAL A 66 -4.57 -11.19 -0.23
CA VAL A 66 -5.49 -10.05 -0.13
C VAL A 66 -6.95 -10.51 -0.12
N LEU A 67 -7.80 -9.70 0.49
CA LEU A 67 -9.24 -9.85 0.41
C LEU A 67 -9.73 -9.79 -1.03
N ALA A 68 -10.71 -10.65 -1.32
CA ALA A 68 -11.47 -10.61 -2.56
C ALA A 68 -12.04 -9.20 -2.79
N GLU A 69 -12.04 -8.75 -4.05
CA GLU A 69 -12.46 -7.40 -4.42
C GLU A 69 -13.87 -7.06 -3.92
N SER A 70 -14.80 -8.02 -4.01
CA SER A 70 -16.18 -7.86 -3.53
C SER A 70 -16.29 -7.55 -2.02
N LYS A 71 -15.30 -7.95 -1.23
CA LYS A 71 -15.25 -7.69 0.23
C LYS A 71 -14.61 -6.33 0.55
N ARG A 72 -13.96 -5.67 -0.39
CA ARG A 72 -13.30 -4.37 -0.13
C ARG A 72 -14.31 -3.26 0.18
N SER A 73 -15.55 -3.40 -0.29
CA SER A 73 -16.68 -2.50 0.00
C SER A 73 -17.04 -2.41 1.48
N MET A 74 -16.55 -3.34 2.32
CA MET A 74 -16.71 -3.30 3.77
C MET A 74 -15.87 -2.18 4.43
N PHE A 75 -14.87 -1.64 3.73
CA PHE A 75 -13.94 -0.66 4.26
C PHE A 75 -14.12 0.69 3.55
N GLN A 76 -14.04 1.77 4.32
CA GLN A 76 -13.97 3.12 3.75
C GLN A 76 -12.68 3.25 2.91
N HIS A 77 -12.80 3.93 1.76
CA HIS A 77 -11.69 4.18 0.84
C HIS A 77 -11.66 5.66 0.46
N ILE A 78 -10.56 6.34 0.79
CA ILE A 78 -10.36 7.76 0.42
C ILE A 78 -9.04 7.85 -0.33
N GLN A 79 -9.09 7.85 -1.65
CA GLN A 79 -7.86 7.90 -2.45
C GLN A 79 -7.07 9.17 -2.17
N ARG A 80 -5.78 9.03 -1.85
CA ARG A 80 -4.87 10.17 -1.76
C ARG A 80 -4.66 10.76 -3.17
N PRO A 81 -4.43 12.08 -3.30
CA PRO A 81 -4.08 12.65 -4.59
C PRO A 81 -2.84 11.97 -5.17
N VAL A 82 -2.93 11.51 -6.41
CA VAL A 82 -1.78 10.94 -7.10
C VAL A 82 -0.80 12.08 -7.40
N VAL A 83 0.29 12.14 -6.65
CA VAL A 83 1.40 13.03 -6.97
C VAL A 83 2.22 12.34 -8.05
N VAL A 84 1.92 12.63 -9.33
CA VAL A 84 2.77 12.21 -10.44
C VAL A 84 4.02 13.09 -10.44
N PRO A 85 5.23 12.55 -10.22
CA PRO A 85 6.45 13.35 -10.33
C PRO A 85 6.57 13.88 -11.76
N LYS A 86 6.78 15.19 -11.90
CA LYS A 86 6.87 15.89 -13.21
C LYS A 86 8.02 15.41 -14.11
N GLU A 87 8.89 14.52 -13.63
CA GLU A 87 10.17 14.20 -14.27
C GLU A 87 10.14 12.98 -15.21
N ARG A 88 9.00 12.32 -15.41
CA ARG A 88 8.90 11.20 -16.39
C ARG A 88 8.61 11.63 -17.84
N PHE A 89 8.60 12.94 -18.11
CA PHE A 89 8.63 13.49 -19.47
C PHE A 89 9.89 14.34 -19.65
N SER A 90 11.07 13.73 -19.52
CA SER A 90 12.23 14.22 -20.25
C SER A 90 12.26 13.49 -21.59
N SER A 91 12.36 14.30 -22.65
CA SER A 91 12.25 13.96 -24.07
C SER A 91 13.16 12.83 -24.53
#